data_AF-A0A2X2UTF5-F1
#
_entry.id   AF-A0A2X2UTF5-F1
#
_cell.length_a   1.000
_cell.length_b   1.000
_cell.length_c   1.000
_cell.angle_alpha   90.00
_cell.angle_beta   90.00
_cell.angle_gamma   90.00
#
_symmetry.space_group_name_H-M   'P 1'
#
loop_
_entity.id
_entity.type
_entity.pdbx_description
1 polymer ?
#
loop_
_entity_poly.entity_id
_entity_poly.type
_entity_poly.pdbx_seq_one_letter_code
_entity_poly.pdbx_strand_id
1 'polypeptide(L)'
;MAVRRRAAMRDCRCVARVVAAMQDPQSAGSRDVGLYRLQQAGIDVSHGLMMSETEQLNKGFLKRMRTGFPYVQLKLGASLDGRTAMASGESQWITSPQARRDVQRLRRKAMRF
;
A
#
# COMPACT_ATOMS: atom_id res chain seq x y z
N MET A 1 -8.12 -32.99 10.94
CA MET A 1 -8.55 -32.77 9.54
C MET A 1 -7.83 -31.55 8.98
N ALA A 2 -6.85 -31.74 8.08
CA ALA A 2 -6.18 -30.63 7.41
C ALA A 2 -7.06 -30.13 6.26
N VAL A 3 -7.56 -28.90 6.35
CA VAL A 3 -8.25 -28.25 5.23
C VAL A 3 -7.25 -28.12 4.07
N ARG A 4 -7.43 -28.92 3.01
CA ARG A 4 -6.68 -28.75 1.75
C ARG A 4 -7.06 -27.38 1.17
N ARG A 5 -6.22 -26.36 1.38
CA ARG A 5 -6.35 -25.07 0.70
C ARG A 5 -6.09 -25.31 -0.80
N ARG A 6 -7.12 -25.21 -1.64
CA ARG A 6 -6.96 -25.21 -3.11
C ARG A 6 -6.16 -23.99 -3.52
N ALA A 7 -5.21 -24.16 -4.44
CA ALA A 7 -4.43 -23.06 -5.00
C ALA A 7 -5.05 -22.67 -6.33
N ALA A 8 -5.96 -21.68 -6.31
CA ALA A 8 -6.87 -21.36 -7.41
C ALA A 8 -6.20 -21.26 -8.79
N MET A 9 -5.06 -20.55 -8.89
CA MET A 9 -4.36 -20.38 -10.18
C MET A 9 -3.63 -21.64 -10.66
N ARG A 10 -3.14 -22.50 -9.75
CA ARG A 10 -2.50 -23.76 -10.11
C ARG A 10 -3.50 -24.77 -10.65
N ASP A 11 -4.72 -24.75 -10.11
CA ASP A 11 -5.78 -25.69 -10.46
C ASP A 11 -6.51 -25.28 -11.76
N CYS A 12 -6.31 -24.04 -12.24
CA CYS A 12 -6.81 -23.55 -13.52
C CYS A 12 -5.92 -24.05 -14.68
N ARG A 13 -6.42 -25.03 -15.46
CA ARG A 13 -5.73 -25.58 -16.64
C ARG A 13 -5.46 -24.59 -17.78
N CYS A 14 -5.96 -23.36 -17.72
CA CYS A 14 -5.85 -22.36 -18.80
C CYS A 14 -4.84 -21.24 -18.55
N VAL A 15 -4.21 -21.15 -17.37
CA VAL A 15 -3.27 -20.06 -17.07
C VAL A 15 -1.86 -20.48 -17.49
N ALA A 16 -1.41 -19.99 -18.65
CA ALA A 16 -0.08 -20.28 -19.18
C ALA A 16 1.02 -19.36 -18.61
N ARG A 17 0.66 -18.13 -18.23
CA ARG A 17 1.60 -17.10 -17.76
C ARG A 17 1.00 -16.22 -16.67
N VAL A 18 1.80 -15.90 -15.67
CA VAL A 18 1.50 -14.93 -14.62
C VAL A 18 2.56 -13.84 -14.61
N VAL A 19 2.10 -12.59 -14.60
CA VAL A 19 2.98 -11.42 -14.49
C VAL A 19 2.59 -10.68 -13.22
N ALA A 20 3.49 -10.67 -12.24
CA ALA A 20 3.32 -9.94 -10.99
C ALA A 20 4.11 -8.64 -11.02
N ALA A 21 3.55 -7.55 -10.51
CA ALA A 21 4.32 -6.30 -10.47
C ALA A 21 5.50 -6.42 -9.49
N MET A 22 5.24 -6.94 -8.29
CA MET A 22 6.25 -7.13 -7.24
C MET A 22 6.12 -8.50 -6.56
N GLN A 23 7.22 -8.95 -5.94
CA GLN A 23 7.20 -10.05 -4.99
C GLN A 23 6.58 -9.59 -3.66
N ASP A 24 5.97 -10.50 -2.92
CA ASP A 24 5.45 -10.20 -1.57
C ASP A 24 6.61 -9.74 -0.64
N PRO A 25 6.57 -8.51 -0.10
CA PRO A 25 7.66 -7.93 0.68
C PRO A 25 7.75 -8.47 2.12
N GLN A 26 7.50 -9.76 2.35
CA GLN A 26 7.57 -10.38 3.67
C GLN A 26 8.90 -10.10 4.38
N SER A 27 8.90 -10.19 5.71
CA SER A 27 10.08 -9.95 6.56
C SER A 27 11.32 -10.67 6.01
N ALA A 28 12.46 -9.97 6.03
CA ALA A 28 13.73 -10.42 5.47
C ALA A 28 14.04 -11.89 5.87
N GLY A 29 14.05 -12.79 4.88
CA GLY A 29 14.37 -14.21 5.07
C GLY A 29 13.31 -15.20 4.58
N SER A 30 12.10 -14.75 4.21
CA SER A 30 11.07 -15.60 3.62
C SER A 30 11.05 -15.49 2.08
N ARG A 31 10.94 -16.64 1.40
CA ARG A 31 10.75 -16.69 -0.07
C ARG A 31 9.29 -16.43 -0.40
N ASP A 32 9.00 -15.76 -1.53
CA ASP A 32 7.65 -15.67 -2.07
C ASP A 32 7.15 -17.06 -2.48
N VAL A 33 6.44 -17.71 -1.54
CA VAL A 33 5.92 -19.07 -1.70
C VAL A 33 4.88 -19.14 -2.83
N GLY A 34 4.21 -18.04 -3.14
CA GLY A 34 3.17 -17.98 -4.17
C GLY A 34 3.76 -18.12 -5.56
N LEU A 35 4.65 -17.20 -5.94
CA LEU A 35 5.29 -17.20 -7.26
C LEU A 35 6.09 -18.47 -7.49
N TYR A 36 6.82 -18.94 -6.47
CA TYR A 36 7.56 -20.20 -6.56
C TYR A 36 6.65 -21.40 -6.83
N ARG A 37 5.49 -21.49 -6.15
CA ARG A 37 4.52 -22.59 -6.37
C ARG A 37 3.93 -22.59 -7.78
N LEU A 38 3.73 -21.41 -8.37
CA LEU A 38 3.25 -21.28 -9.75
C LEU A 38 4.32 -21.77 -10.74
N GLN A 39 5.58 -21.37 -10.54
CA GLN A 39 6.70 -21.88 -11.35
C GLN A 39 6.83 -23.40 -11.27
N GLN A 40 6.70 -23.99 -10.06
CA GLN A 40 6.72 -25.45 -9.87
C GLN A 40 5.54 -26.17 -10.51
N ALA A 41 4.45 -25.46 -10.82
CA ALA A 41 3.32 -26.00 -11.55
C ALA A 41 3.47 -25.90 -13.09
N GLY A 42 4.61 -25.40 -13.58
CA GLY A 42 4.88 -25.23 -15.01
C GLY A 42 4.30 -23.95 -15.62
N ILE A 43 3.88 -22.99 -14.80
CA ILE A 43 3.38 -21.69 -15.25
C ILE A 43 4.57 -20.75 -15.45
N ASP A 44 4.64 -20.04 -16.58
CA ASP A 44 5.62 -18.98 -16.80
C ASP A 44 5.35 -17.80 -15.86
N VAL A 45 6.33 -17.39 -15.06
CA VAL A 45 6.18 -16.33 -14.07
C VAL A 45 7.23 -15.25 -14.28
N SER A 46 6.77 -14.01 -14.51
CA SER A 46 7.63 -12.82 -14.55
C SER A 46 7.25 -11.85 -13.43
N HIS A 47 8.23 -11.13 -12.87
CA HIS A 47 7.97 -10.04 -11.93
C HIS A 47 8.95 -8.88 -12.04
N GLY A 48 8.67 -7.77 -11.34
CA GLY A 48 9.52 -6.58 -11.32
C GLY A 48 9.16 -5.51 -12.34
N LEU A 49 7.97 -5.60 -12.94
CA LEU A 49 7.46 -4.61 -13.89
C LEU A 49 6.69 -3.51 -13.15
N MET A 50 6.82 -2.27 -13.63
CA MET A 50 6.12 -1.10 -13.06
C MET A 50 6.33 -0.95 -11.54
N MET A 51 7.56 -1.22 -11.07
CA MET A 51 7.88 -1.20 -9.64
C MET A 51 7.62 0.16 -9.03
N SER A 52 7.97 1.25 -9.71
CA SER A 52 7.76 2.62 -9.21
C SER A 52 6.28 2.93 -8.95
N GLU A 53 5.41 2.56 -9.88
CA GLU A 53 3.97 2.75 -9.79
C GLU A 53 3.36 1.87 -8.70
N THR A 54 3.84 0.63 -8.60
CA THR A 54 3.40 -0.35 -7.59
C THR A 54 3.78 0.09 -6.17
N GLU A 55 5.00 0.61 -6.00
CA GLU A 55 5.46 1.21 -4.74
C GLU A 55 4.56 2.38 -4.31
N GLN A 56 4.12 3.19 -5.27
CA GLN A 56 3.25 4.32 -5.00
C GLN A 56 1.83 3.92 -4.59
N LEU A 57 1.33 2.81 -5.11
CA LEU A 57 0.00 2.31 -4.81
C LEU A 57 -0.13 1.89 -3.34
N ASN A 58 0.91 1.23 -2.79
CA ASN A 58 0.86 0.53 -1.51
C ASN A 58 1.88 1.02 -0.47
N LYS A 59 2.27 2.30 -0.50
CA LYS A 59 3.29 2.89 0.40
C LYS A 59 3.13 2.52 1.88
N GLY A 60 1.90 2.51 2.39
CA GLY A 60 1.58 2.17 3.77
C GLY A 60 1.92 0.71 4.11
N PHE A 61 1.37 -0.21 3.33
CA PHE A 61 1.62 -1.65 3.45
C PHE A 61 3.11 -1.96 3.30
N LEU A 62 3.75 -1.48 2.23
CA LEU A 62 5.15 -1.77 1.92
C LEU A 62 6.10 -1.26 3.02
N LYS A 63 5.87 -0.06 3.55
CA LYS A 63 6.69 0.46 4.64
C LYS A 63 6.56 -0.39 5.91
N ARG A 64 5.33 -0.78 6.27
CA ARG A 64 5.08 -1.64 7.43
C ARG A 64 5.75 -2.99 7.28
N MET A 65 5.62 -3.63 6.11
CA MET A 65 6.20 -4.95 5.86
C MET A 65 7.74 -4.93 5.89
N ARG A 66 8.36 -3.87 5.33
CA ARG A 66 9.82 -3.77 5.24
C ARG A 66 10.50 -3.31 6.51
N THR A 67 9.85 -2.44 7.29
CA THR A 67 10.50 -1.74 8.41
C THR A 67 9.86 -2.02 9.77
N GLY A 68 8.67 -2.62 9.81
CA GLY A 68 7.86 -2.74 11.02
C GLY A 68 7.16 -1.43 11.43
N PHE A 69 7.48 -0.29 10.80
CA PHE A 69 6.92 1.01 11.13
C PHE A 69 5.84 1.46 10.15
N PRO A 70 4.84 2.25 10.60
CA PRO A 70 3.81 2.78 9.72
C PRO A 70 4.35 3.85 8.76
N TYR A 71 3.62 4.05 7.65
CA TYR A 71 3.75 5.25 6.84
C TYR A 71 2.98 6.39 7.48
N VAL A 72 3.70 7.45 7.84
CA VAL A 72 3.16 8.61 8.54
C VAL A 72 3.04 9.76 7.56
N GLN A 73 1.86 10.36 7.48
CA GLN A 73 1.60 11.55 6.71
C GLN A 73 1.03 12.63 7.62
N LEU A 74 1.75 13.76 7.71
CA LEU A 74 1.33 14.94 8.45
C LEU A 74 0.60 15.91 7.51
N LYS A 75 -0.57 16.40 7.91
CA LYS A 75 -1.25 17.54 7.29
C LYS A 75 -1.37 18.66 8.31
N LEU A 76 -0.89 19.85 7.95
CA LEU A 76 -1.04 21.07 8.74
C LEU A 76 -1.93 22.09 8.01
N GLY A 77 -2.70 22.89 8.73
CA GLY A 77 -3.33 24.09 8.19
C GLY A 77 -2.88 25.29 9.03
N ALA A 78 -2.30 26.30 8.40
CA ALA A 78 -1.74 27.47 9.05
C ALA A 78 -1.96 28.72 8.16
N SER A 79 -1.88 29.89 8.77
CA SER A 79 -1.79 31.19 8.07
C SER A 79 -0.44 31.35 7.36
N LEU A 80 -0.30 32.41 6.55
CA LEU A 80 0.93 32.69 5.80
C LEU A 80 2.15 32.92 6.71
N ASP A 81 1.93 33.50 7.90
CA ASP A 81 2.92 33.70 8.96
C ASP A 81 3.09 32.47 9.88
N GLY A 82 2.49 31.33 9.54
CA GLY A 82 2.71 30.04 10.20
C GLY A 82 1.89 29.80 11.47
N ARG A 83 0.83 30.57 11.72
CA ARG A 83 -0.03 30.41 12.90
C ARG A 83 -1.16 29.40 12.65
N THR A 84 -1.47 28.61 13.66
CA THR A 84 -2.55 27.59 13.62
C THR A 84 -3.78 27.98 14.46
N ALA A 85 -3.67 29.07 15.21
CA ALA A 85 -4.71 29.67 16.02
C ALA A 85 -4.31 31.11 16.37
N MET A 86 -5.28 31.93 16.76
CA MET A 86 -5.03 33.18 17.48
C MET A 86 -4.50 32.90 18.89
N ALA A 87 -3.96 33.92 19.56
CA ALA A 87 -3.54 33.83 20.97
C ALA A 87 -4.71 33.44 21.90
N SER A 88 -5.94 33.79 21.53
CA SER A 88 -7.17 33.38 22.21
C SER A 88 -7.52 31.89 22.03
N GLY A 89 -6.85 31.16 21.12
CA GLY A 89 -7.16 29.78 20.75
C GLY A 89 -8.17 29.63 19.60
N GLU A 90 -8.77 30.72 19.12
CA GLU A 90 -9.64 30.69 17.95
C GLU A 90 -8.88 30.21 16.70
N SER A 91 -9.39 29.18 16.04
CA SER A 91 -8.67 28.48 14.95
C SER A 91 -9.59 27.99 13.84
N GLN A 92 -10.87 28.40 13.88
CA GLN A 92 -11.83 27.95 12.89
C GLN A 92 -11.52 28.54 11.52
N TRP A 93 -11.55 27.66 10.52
CA TRP A 93 -11.57 28.05 9.11
C TRP A 93 -10.36 28.86 8.60
N ILE A 94 -9.19 28.70 9.22
CA ILE A 94 -7.90 29.24 8.71
C ILE A 94 -7.64 28.83 7.25
N THR A 95 -8.01 27.60 6.88
CA THR A 95 -7.84 27.07 5.51
C THR A 95 -9.18 26.95 4.80
N SER A 96 -9.20 27.12 3.47
CA SER A 96 -10.42 27.11 2.65
C SER A 96 -11.21 25.79 2.67
N PRO A 97 -12.49 25.79 2.26
CA PRO A 97 -13.27 24.55 2.10
C PRO A 97 -12.60 23.52 1.16
N GLN A 98 -11.89 23.97 0.13
CA GLN A 98 -11.13 23.12 -0.79
C GLN A 98 -10.04 22.35 -0.04
N ALA A 99 -9.22 23.05 0.76
CA ALA A 99 -8.18 22.42 1.57
C ALA A 99 -8.76 21.41 2.59
N ARG A 100 -9.96 21.69 3.11
CA ARG A 100 -10.67 20.78 4.02
C ARG A 100 -11.29 19.57 3.31
N ARG A 101 -11.61 19.66 2.01
CA ARG A 101 -11.97 18.47 1.21
C ARG A 101 -10.74 17.61 0.92
N ASP A 102 -9.60 18.24 0.70
CA ASP A 102 -8.34 17.55 0.40
C ASP A 102 -7.89 16.64 1.55
N VAL A 103 -8.05 17.07 2.81
CA VAL A 103 -7.73 16.21 3.97
C VAL A 103 -8.62 14.96 4.04
N GLN A 104 -9.86 15.01 3.55
CA GLN A 104 -10.72 13.82 3.49
C GLN A 104 -10.16 12.78 2.50
N ARG A 105 -9.57 13.24 1.39
CA ARG A 105 -8.85 12.34 0.46
C ARG A 105 -7.64 11.69 1.13
N LEU A 106 -6.90 12.43 1.96
CA LEU A 106 -5.77 11.89 2.73
C LEU A 106 -6.23 10.86 3.77
N ARG A 107 -7.30 11.16 4.52
CA ARG A 107 -7.91 10.24 5.50
C ARG A 107 -8.33 8.91 4.86
N ARG A 108 -8.98 8.97 3.69
CA ARG A 108 -9.36 7.78 2.93
C ARG A 108 -8.14 6.96 2.49
N LYS A 109 -7.04 7.61 2.09
CA LYS A 109 -5.79 6.92 1.72
C LYS A 109 -5.15 6.22 2.93
N ALA A 110 -5.19 6.84 4.12
CA ALA A 110 -4.63 6.26 5.33
C ALA A 110 -5.39 5.00 5.83
N MET A 111 -6.64 4.81 5.41
CA MET A 111 -7.44 3.63 5.73
C MET A 111 -7.27 2.46 4.74
N ARG A 112 -6.48 2.63 3.67
CA ARG A 112 -6.15 1.53 2.76
C ARG A 112 -5.03 0.69 3.37
N PHE A 113 -5.36 -0.54 3.73
CA PHE A 113 -4.42 -1.60 4.11
C PHE A 113 -3.89 -2.31 2.88
#